data_AF-A0A2D2D5N5-F1
#
_entry.id   AF-A0A2D2D5N5-F1
#
_cell.length_a   1.000
_cell.length_b   1.000
_cell.length_c   1.000
_cell.angle_alpha   90.00
_cell.angle_beta   90.00
_cell.angle_gamma   90.00
#
_symmetry.space_group_name_H-M   'P 1'
#
loop_
_entity.id
_entity.type
_entity.pdbx_description
1 polymer ?
#
loop_
_entity_poly.entity_id
_entity_poly.type
_entity_poly.pdbx_seq_one_letter_code
_entity_poly.pdbx_strand_id
1 'polypeptide(L)'
;MTALAHFDAARAALAEACRIDQARRIRDSAKAFEAYAREAKDGELMARALELSLLAERRAGELLITMAESGERDAGAGGDRKSRSRDGTVKTLAELGVSKKESAAWQQVARLGEQEFGAKLAATIGEARRALIATHAERQAAKKEARARREAELGAAQRALPDRRYGVVYADPEWRFEPWSRESGMDRAPDNHYPTSDLSTILARDVASIAAPDCALFLWATAPMLREGLATLVAWGFEYKSHCVWVKDRIGTGYWWRAKHELLLLGVRGDVPAPAMGLQLPSAIEAPVAEHSAKPDVFAELIEIYFPSLPKIELNRRGPARKGWDAWGNEAGS
;
A
#
# COMPACT_ATOMS: atom_id res chain seq x y z
N MET A 1 -27.92 -36.13 -5.13
CA MET A 1 -26.58 -36.29 -4.53
C MET A 1 -26.40 -35.13 -3.55
N THR A 2 -26.09 -35.37 -2.28
CA THR A 2 -25.99 -34.29 -1.27
C THR A 2 -24.70 -33.49 -1.46
N ALA A 3 -24.64 -32.25 -0.95
CA ALA A 3 -23.42 -31.44 -0.99
C ALA A 3 -22.22 -32.17 -0.34
N LEU A 4 -22.45 -32.95 0.72
CA LEU A 4 -21.45 -33.82 1.35
C LEU A 4 -20.83 -34.82 0.37
N ALA A 5 -21.67 -35.55 -0.38
CA ALA A 5 -21.20 -36.54 -1.35
C ALA A 5 -20.36 -35.91 -2.48
N HIS A 6 -20.60 -34.65 -2.83
CA HIS A 6 -19.77 -33.92 -3.80
C HIS A 6 -18.36 -33.60 -3.26
N PHE A 7 -18.23 -33.21 -1.99
CA PHE A 7 -16.91 -32.94 -1.40
C PHE A 7 -16.09 -34.21 -1.19
N ASP A 8 -16.72 -35.32 -0.79
CA ASP A 8 -16.04 -36.61 -0.64
C ASP A 8 -15.51 -37.12 -1.98
N ALA A 9 -16.34 -37.05 -3.03
CA ALA A 9 -15.93 -37.39 -4.40
C ALA A 9 -14.80 -36.49 -4.91
N ALA A 10 -14.85 -35.19 -4.61
CA ALA A 10 -13.80 -34.25 -4.99
C ALA A 10 -12.47 -34.51 -4.25
N ARG A 11 -12.52 -34.92 -2.97
CA ARG A 11 -11.32 -35.35 -2.22
C ARG A 11 -10.70 -36.61 -2.81
N ALA A 12 -11.51 -37.60 -3.15
CA ALA A 12 -11.04 -38.82 -3.81
C ALA A 12 -10.38 -38.50 -5.16
N ALA A 13 -11.06 -37.70 -6.00
CA ALA A 13 -10.52 -37.25 -7.28
C ALA A 13 -9.22 -36.44 -7.14
N LEU A 14 -9.06 -35.68 -6.05
CA LEU A 14 -7.85 -34.92 -5.77
C LEU A 14 -6.68 -35.83 -5.40
N ALA A 15 -6.91 -36.89 -4.62
CA ALA A 15 -5.87 -37.86 -4.27
C ALA A 15 -5.31 -38.58 -5.52
N GLU A 16 -6.17 -38.82 -6.51
CA GLU A 16 -5.80 -39.41 -7.81
C GLU A 16 -5.23 -38.40 -8.81
N ALA A 17 -5.26 -37.10 -8.50
CA ALA A 17 -4.77 -36.07 -9.41
C ALA A 17 -3.27 -36.22 -9.64
N CYS A 18 -2.89 -36.51 -10.88
CA CYS A 18 -1.51 -36.64 -11.34
C CYS A 18 -1.07 -35.49 -12.26
N ARG A 19 -2.01 -34.60 -12.63
CA ARG A 19 -1.74 -33.42 -13.46
C ARG A 19 -2.22 -32.14 -12.78
N ILE A 20 -1.49 -31.05 -13.03
CA ILE A 20 -1.77 -29.72 -12.46
C ILE A 20 -3.18 -29.22 -12.81
N ASP A 21 -3.66 -29.46 -14.03
CA ASP A 21 -4.99 -29.04 -14.47
C ASP A 21 -6.11 -29.75 -13.70
N GLN A 22 -5.89 -30.99 -13.25
CA GLN A 22 -6.87 -31.73 -12.43
C GLN A 22 -6.99 -31.11 -11.03
N ALA A 23 -5.87 -30.95 -10.33
CA ALA A 23 -5.84 -30.32 -9.00
C ALA A 23 -6.41 -28.89 -9.05
N ARG A 24 -6.05 -28.13 -10.09
CA ARG A 24 -6.56 -26.77 -10.28
C ARG A 24 -8.07 -26.72 -10.50
N ARG A 25 -8.64 -27.59 -11.34
CA ARG A 25 -10.10 -27.62 -11.55
C ARG A 25 -10.85 -27.86 -10.24
N ILE A 26 -10.35 -28.75 -9.40
CA ILE A 26 -10.93 -29.04 -8.09
C ILE A 26 -10.83 -27.80 -7.18
N ARG A 27 -9.67 -27.16 -7.13
CA ARG A 27 -9.47 -25.90 -6.39
C ARG A 27 -10.43 -24.81 -6.86
N ASP A 28 -10.52 -24.57 -8.16
CA ASP A 28 -11.32 -23.48 -8.71
C ASP A 28 -12.83 -23.74 -8.47
N SER A 29 -13.26 -25.00 -8.53
CA SER A 29 -14.59 -25.43 -8.08
C SER A 29 -14.82 -25.18 -6.59
N ALA A 30 -13.88 -25.55 -5.73
CA ALA A 30 -13.95 -25.30 -4.30
C ALA A 30 -14.04 -23.80 -3.99
N LYS A 31 -13.29 -22.96 -4.70
CA LYS A 31 -13.38 -21.49 -4.57
C LYS A 31 -14.73 -20.92 -4.97
N ALA A 32 -15.42 -21.53 -5.94
CA ALA A 32 -16.80 -21.15 -6.25
C ALA A 32 -17.75 -21.47 -5.09
N PHE A 33 -17.57 -22.61 -4.42
CA PHE A 33 -18.33 -22.94 -3.21
C PHE A 33 -18.00 -22.02 -2.03
N GLU A 34 -16.76 -21.54 -1.88
CA GLU A 34 -16.43 -20.52 -0.88
C GLU A 34 -17.22 -19.23 -1.09
N ALA A 35 -17.35 -18.78 -2.36
CA ALA A 35 -18.14 -17.59 -2.69
C ALA A 35 -19.62 -17.78 -2.36
N TYR A 36 -20.20 -18.94 -2.73
CA TYR A 36 -21.58 -19.27 -2.41
C TYR A 36 -21.82 -19.40 -0.90
N ALA A 37 -20.93 -20.08 -0.18
CA ALA A 37 -21.00 -20.22 1.27
C ALA A 37 -20.98 -18.85 1.98
N ARG A 38 -20.25 -17.88 1.41
CA ARG A 38 -20.21 -16.51 1.93
C ARG A 38 -21.56 -15.81 1.80
N GLU A 39 -22.22 -15.95 0.66
CA GLU A 39 -23.54 -15.36 0.39
C GLU A 39 -24.63 -16.02 1.25
N ALA A 40 -24.61 -17.35 1.33
CA ALA A 40 -25.55 -18.14 2.12
C ALA A 40 -25.32 -18.07 3.64
N LYS A 41 -24.19 -17.51 4.09
CA LYS A 41 -23.73 -17.53 5.49
C LYS A 41 -23.61 -18.95 6.07
N ASP A 42 -23.23 -19.91 5.23
CA ASP A 42 -23.07 -21.32 5.62
C ASP A 42 -21.62 -21.60 6.06
N GLY A 43 -21.40 -21.65 7.37
CA GLY A 43 -20.09 -21.91 7.95
C GLY A 43 -19.57 -23.34 7.77
N GLU A 44 -20.46 -24.31 7.53
CA GLU A 44 -20.07 -25.71 7.30
C GLU A 44 -19.64 -25.90 5.85
N LEU A 45 -20.39 -25.34 4.90
CA LEU A 45 -20.00 -25.32 3.50
C LEU A 45 -18.70 -24.54 3.27
N MET A 46 -18.54 -23.40 3.94
CA MET A 46 -17.30 -22.60 3.90
C MET A 46 -16.09 -23.43 4.35
N ALA A 47 -16.22 -24.18 5.45
CA ALA A 47 -15.11 -24.98 5.98
C ALA A 47 -14.69 -26.08 5.01
N ARG A 48 -15.64 -26.81 4.43
CA ARG A 48 -15.36 -27.88 3.47
C ARG A 48 -14.76 -27.37 2.17
N ALA A 49 -15.25 -26.22 1.69
CA ALA A 49 -14.72 -25.58 0.50
C ALA A 49 -13.27 -25.11 0.69
N LEU A 50 -12.96 -24.47 1.82
CA LEU A 50 -11.59 -24.06 2.17
C LEU A 50 -10.65 -25.24 2.38
N GLU A 51 -11.12 -26.31 3.03
CA GLU A 51 -10.36 -27.54 3.18
C GLU A 51 -9.99 -28.12 1.81
N LEU A 52 -10.97 -28.30 0.94
CA LEU A 52 -10.74 -28.86 -0.39
C LEU A 52 -9.84 -27.96 -1.24
N SER A 53 -10.01 -26.63 -1.17
CA SER A 53 -9.18 -25.71 -1.93
C SER A 53 -7.73 -25.73 -1.44
N LEU A 54 -7.46 -25.72 -0.13
CA LEU A 54 -6.11 -25.81 0.42
C LEU A 54 -5.44 -27.16 0.15
N LEU A 55 -6.18 -28.27 0.24
CA LEU A 55 -5.67 -29.58 -0.16
C LEU A 55 -5.28 -29.59 -1.64
N ALA A 56 -6.11 -28.99 -2.49
CA ALA A 56 -5.85 -28.92 -3.93
C ALA A 56 -4.63 -28.04 -4.26
N GLU A 57 -4.44 -26.93 -3.54
CA GLU A 57 -3.25 -26.09 -3.63
C GLU A 57 -1.99 -26.85 -3.17
N ARG A 58 -2.06 -27.62 -2.06
CA ARG A 58 -0.97 -28.47 -1.58
C ARG A 58 -0.58 -29.51 -2.64
N ARG A 59 -1.56 -30.24 -3.18
CA ARG A 59 -1.35 -31.25 -4.22
C ARG A 59 -0.76 -30.68 -5.50
N ALA A 60 -1.26 -29.52 -5.95
CA ALA A 60 -0.68 -28.83 -7.11
C ALA A 60 0.77 -28.39 -6.85
N GLY A 61 1.09 -27.97 -5.63
CA GLY A 61 2.46 -27.66 -5.21
C GLY A 61 3.40 -28.86 -5.23
N GLU A 62 2.96 -30.02 -4.74
CA GLU A 62 3.71 -31.29 -4.80
C GLU A 62 4.03 -31.67 -6.25
N LEU A 63 3.02 -31.68 -7.12
CA LEU A 63 3.20 -31.97 -8.54
C LEU A 63 4.18 -30.98 -9.22
N LEU A 64 4.12 -29.69 -8.88
CA LEU A 64 5.04 -28.68 -9.43
C LEU A 64 6.50 -28.88 -8.97
N ILE A 65 6.71 -29.40 -7.77
CA ILE A 65 8.03 -29.76 -7.22
C ILE A 65 8.54 -31.00 -7.97
N THR A 66 7.73 -32.07 -8.03
CA THR A 66 8.10 -33.30 -8.74
C THR A 66 8.42 -33.07 -10.21
N MET A 67 7.61 -32.26 -10.93
CA MET A 67 7.89 -31.92 -12.34
C MET A 67 9.18 -31.12 -12.53
N ALA A 68 9.59 -30.33 -11.53
CA ALA A 68 10.86 -29.61 -11.60
C ALA A 68 12.05 -30.54 -11.31
N GLU A 69 11.88 -31.50 -10.39
CA GLU A 69 12.89 -32.52 -10.06
C GLU A 69 13.08 -33.53 -11.20
N SER A 70 12.00 -33.91 -11.90
CA SER A 70 12.04 -34.82 -13.05
C SER A 70 12.46 -34.14 -14.37
N GLY A 71 12.57 -32.81 -14.38
CA GLY A 71 12.92 -32.04 -15.57
C GLY A 71 11.75 -31.82 -16.56
N GLU A 72 10.53 -32.23 -16.21
CA GLU A 72 9.32 -32.00 -17.00
C GLU A 72 8.87 -30.53 -17.03
N ARG A 73 9.39 -29.70 -16.12
CA ARG A 73 9.10 -28.27 -16.02
C ARG A 73 10.37 -27.46 -15.80
N ASP A 74 10.42 -26.27 -16.41
CA ASP A 74 11.49 -25.31 -16.17
C ASP A 74 11.53 -24.85 -14.71
N ALA A 75 12.65 -25.12 -14.03
CA ALA A 75 12.90 -24.74 -12.64
C ALA A 75 13.23 -23.24 -12.49
N GLY A 76 13.52 -22.51 -13.57
CA GLY A 76 13.74 -21.07 -13.56
C GLY A 76 15.02 -20.59 -12.86
N ALA A 77 16.00 -21.47 -12.66
CA ALA A 77 17.31 -21.08 -12.15
C ALA A 77 18.03 -20.21 -13.19
N GLY A 78 18.42 -18.99 -12.80
CA GLY A 78 19.00 -17.93 -13.64
C GLY A 78 20.39 -18.24 -14.20
N GLY A 79 20.53 -19.31 -14.97
CA GLY A 79 21.64 -19.52 -15.90
C GLY A 79 21.32 -18.98 -17.28
N ASP A 80 22.36 -18.68 -18.08
CA ASP A 80 22.26 -18.08 -19.41
C ASP A 80 21.10 -18.65 -20.23
N ARG A 81 20.14 -17.77 -20.57
CA ARG A 81 18.90 -18.04 -21.34
C ARG A 81 19.13 -18.70 -22.71
N LYS A 82 20.38 -18.92 -23.12
CA LYS A 82 20.76 -19.41 -24.44
C LYS A 82 21.17 -20.88 -24.51
N SER A 83 21.28 -21.62 -23.41
CA SER A 83 21.89 -22.96 -23.45
C SER A 83 21.04 -24.15 -22.98
N ARG A 84 19.73 -24.02 -22.70
CA ARG A 84 18.92 -25.19 -22.33
C ARG A 84 17.65 -25.37 -23.18
N SER A 85 17.78 -26.32 -24.10
CA SER A 85 16.80 -27.12 -24.85
C SER A 85 15.63 -26.43 -25.55
N ARG A 86 15.80 -26.30 -26.88
CA ARG A 86 14.73 -26.46 -27.89
C ARG A 86 14.21 -27.91 -27.93
N ASP A 87 13.90 -28.50 -26.79
CA ASP A 87 13.19 -29.78 -26.72
C ASP A 87 11.79 -29.47 -26.21
N GLY A 88 10.77 -29.73 -27.03
CA GLY A 88 9.37 -29.35 -26.77
C GLY A 88 8.70 -30.13 -25.63
N THR A 89 9.51 -30.76 -24.76
CA THR A 89 9.14 -31.67 -23.68
C THR A 89 9.08 -30.95 -22.32
N VAL A 90 9.80 -29.85 -22.13
CA VAL A 90 9.84 -29.08 -20.87
C VAL A 90 8.75 -28.01 -20.88
N LYS A 91 7.81 -28.09 -19.92
CA LYS A 91 6.70 -27.13 -19.83
C LYS A 91 7.09 -25.91 -19.02
N THR A 92 6.60 -24.76 -19.44
CA THR A 92 6.60 -23.51 -18.67
C THR A 92 5.40 -23.46 -17.73
N LEU A 93 5.47 -22.59 -16.70
CA LEU A 93 4.32 -22.36 -15.81
C LEU A 93 3.09 -21.84 -16.57
N ALA A 94 3.30 -21.01 -17.59
CA ALA A 94 2.22 -20.47 -18.41
C ALA A 94 1.50 -21.58 -19.20
N GLU A 95 2.22 -22.57 -19.74
CA GLU A 95 1.65 -23.73 -20.43
C GLU A 95 0.89 -24.67 -19.47
N LEU A 96 1.29 -24.71 -18.20
CA LEU A 96 0.54 -25.38 -17.13
C LEU A 96 -0.68 -24.55 -16.65
N GLY A 97 -0.83 -23.34 -17.16
CA GLY A 97 -1.86 -22.37 -16.79
C GLY A 97 -1.62 -21.68 -15.44
N VAL A 98 -0.51 -21.93 -14.75
CA VAL A 98 -0.27 -21.45 -13.39
C VAL A 98 0.55 -20.17 -13.42
N SER A 99 0.15 -19.14 -12.66
CA SER A 99 0.99 -17.94 -12.51
C SER A 99 2.21 -18.21 -11.63
N LYS A 100 3.27 -17.41 -11.77
CA LYS A 100 4.45 -17.50 -10.87
C LYS A 100 4.07 -17.36 -9.40
N LYS A 101 3.10 -16.49 -9.09
CA LYS A 101 2.61 -16.25 -7.73
C LYS A 101 1.86 -17.47 -7.17
N GLU A 102 0.97 -18.06 -7.96
CA GLU A 102 0.27 -19.29 -7.57
C GLU A 102 1.25 -20.44 -7.38
N SER A 103 2.20 -20.62 -8.31
CA SER A 103 3.22 -21.66 -8.22
C SER A 103 4.05 -21.53 -6.94
N ALA A 104 4.51 -20.33 -6.61
CA ALA A 104 5.27 -20.08 -5.39
C ALA A 104 4.44 -20.39 -4.13
N ALA A 105 3.19 -19.92 -4.06
CA ALA A 105 2.31 -20.14 -2.92
C ALA A 105 1.96 -21.62 -2.74
N TRP A 106 1.61 -22.34 -3.80
CA TRP A 106 1.25 -23.75 -3.75
C TRP A 106 2.44 -24.62 -3.32
N GLN A 107 3.62 -24.36 -3.85
CA GLN A 107 4.84 -25.06 -3.43
C GLN A 107 5.23 -24.75 -1.98
N GLN A 108 4.96 -23.55 -1.45
CA GLN A 108 5.15 -23.26 -0.03
C GLN A 108 4.23 -24.10 0.84
N VAL A 109 2.95 -24.23 0.46
CA VAL A 109 1.99 -25.07 1.19
C VAL A 109 2.38 -26.55 1.11
N ALA A 110 2.85 -27.03 -0.05
CA ALA A 110 3.33 -28.41 -0.25
C ALA A 110 4.53 -28.78 0.65
N ARG A 111 5.39 -27.81 0.98
CA ARG A 111 6.56 -28.03 1.84
C ARG A 111 6.26 -28.08 3.33
N LEU A 112 5.04 -27.70 3.74
CA LEU A 112 4.65 -27.77 5.15
C LEU A 112 4.53 -29.23 5.59
N GLY A 113 5.00 -29.52 6.80
CA GLY A 113 4.72 -30.82 7.44
C GLY A 113 3.23 -30.99 7.74
N GLU A 114 2.76 -32.23 7.95
CA GLU A 114 1.33 -32.51 8.22
C GLU A 114 0.77 -31.69 9.39
N GLN A 115 1.54 -31.55 10.47
CA GLN A 115 1.13 -30.77 11.64
C GLN A 115 0.99 -29.28 11.31
N GLU A 116 1.96 -28.71 10.58
CA GLU A 116 1.95 -27.30 10.19
C GLU A 116 0.83 -27.00 9.20
N PHE A 117 0.61 -27.91 8.24
CA PHE A 117 -0.50 -27.82 7.29
C PHE A 117 -1.85 -27.90 8.01
N GLY A 118 -2.02 -28.86 8.93
CA GLY A 118 -3.23 -28.99 9.75
C GLY A 118 -3.52 -27.73 10.58
N ALA A 119 -2.48 -27.15 11.20
CA ALA A 119 -2.60 -25.90 11.95
C ALA A 119 -3.01 -24.72 11.04
N LYS A 120 -2.37 -24.60 9.86
CA LYS A 120 -2.71 -23.59 8.86
C LYS A 120 -4.17 -23.72 8.41
N LEU A 121 -4.61 -24.93 8.09
CA LEU A 121 -5.97 -25.24 7.67
C LEU A 121 -6.99 -24.85 8.73
N ALA A 122 -6.77 -25.28 9.98
CA ALA A 122 -7.65 -24.95 11.11
C ALA A 122 -7.73 -23.43 11.35
N ALA A 123 -6.60 -22.73 11.27
CA ALA A 123 -6.55 -21.27 11.40
C ALA A 123 -7.35 -20.57 10.30
N THR A 124 -7.15 -20.96 9.03
CA THR A 124 -7.85 -20.39 7.88
C THR A 124 -9.36 -20.62 7.95
N ILE A 125 -9.81 -21.83 8.28
CA ILE A 125 -11.24 -22.12 8.45
C ILE A 125 -11.83 -21.31 9.62
N GLY A 126 -11.12 -21.24 10.74
CA GLY A 126 -11.54 -20.49 11.92
C GLY A 126 -11.71 -19.00 11.62
N GLU A 127 -10.76 -18.39 10.89
CA GLU A 127 -10.83 -17.00 10.48
C GLU A 127 -12.01 -16.74 9.53
N ALA A 128 -12.21 -17.60 8.53
CA ALA A 128 -13.31 -17.47 7.58
C ALA A 128 -14.68 -17.60 8.26
N ARG A 129 -14.84 -18.55 9.19
CA ARG A 129 -16.08 -18.72 9.98
C ARG A 129 -16.36 -17.48 10.86
N ARG A 130 -15.34 -16.96 11.54
CA ARG A 130 -15.48 -15.72 12.32
C ARG A 130 -15.90 -14.55 11.43
N ALA A 131 -15.25 -14.38 10.28
CA ALA A 131 -15.60 -13.31 9.34
C ALA A 131 -17.03 -13.44 8.79
N LEU A 132 -17.51 -14.66 8.56
CA LEU A 132 -18.84 -14.95 8.03
C LEU A 132 -19.95 -14.53 9.00
N ILE A 133 -19.77 -14.82 10.29
CA ILE A 133 -20.77 -14.62 11.34
C ILE A 133 -20.64 -13.23 11.97
N ALA A 134 -19.47 -12.59 11.88
CA ALA A 134 -19.25 -11.26 12.41
C ALA A 134 -20.29 -10.27 11.89
N THR A 135 -21.01 -9.66 12.82
CA THR A 135 -21.96 -8.59 12.58
C THR A 135 -21.26 -7.36 12.00
N HIS A 136 -22.02 -6.45 11.40
CA HIS A 136 -21.47 -5.18 10.93
C HIS A 136 -20.79 -4.42 12.08
N ALA A 137 -21.40 -4.41 13.27
CA ALA A 137 -20.85 -3.75 14.46
C ALA A 137 -19.50 -4.35 14.89
N GLU A 138 -19.37 -5.68 14.91
CA GLU A 138 -18.11 -6.35 15.26
C GLU A 138 -17.01 -6.09 14.22
N ARG A 139 -17.36 -6.08 12.93
CA ARG A 139 -16.40 -5.72 11.86
C ARG A 139 -15.91 -4.28 12.00
N GLN A 140 -16.80 -3.34 12.35
CA GLN A 140 -16.44 -1.94 12.59
C GLN A 140 -15.57 -1.79 13.85
N ALA A 141 -15.89 -2.51 14.94
CA ALA A 141 -15.10 -2.51 16.15
C ALA A 141 -13.67 -3.02 15.91
N ALA A 142 -13.51 -4.14 15.20
CA ALA A 142 -12.19 -4.70 14.87
C ALA A 142 -11.37 -3.75 13.98
N LYS A 143 -12.01 -3.11 12.97
CA LYS A 143 -11.37 -2.08 12.14
C LYS A 143 -10.89 -0.90 12.99
N LYS A 144 -11.71 -0.41 13.92
CA LYS A 144 -11.37 0.69 14.82
C LYS A 144 -10.17 0.36 15.71
N GLU A 145 -10.15 -0.83 16.30
CA GLU A 145 -9.04 -1.27 17.17
C GLU A 145 -7.73 -1.45 16.40
N ALA A 146 -7.78 -2.05 15.20
CA ALA A 146 -6.62 -2.19 14.33
C ALA A 146 -6.04 -0.82 13.92
N ARG A 147 -6.90 0.17 13.62
CA ARG A 147 -6.49 1.55 13.33
C ARG A 147 -5.80 2.19 14.54
N ALA A 148 -6.39 2.09 15.73
CA ALA A 148 -5.83 2.68 16.95
C ALA A 148 -4.46 2.08 17.31
N ARG A 149 -4.29 0.76 17.18
CA ARG A 149 -3.00 0.09 17.39
C ARG A 149 -1.94 0.57 16.41
N ARG A 150 -2.28 0.65 15.11
CA ARG A 150 -1.35 1.14 14.08
C ARG A 150 -1.00 2.61 14.25
N GLU A 151 -1.96 3.44 14.68
CA GLU A 151 -1.75 4.85 15.05
C GLU A 151 -0.75 4.97 16.22
N ALA A 152 -0.92 4.16 17.27
CA ALA A 152 -0.02 4.13 18.42
C ALA A 152 1.41 3.67 18.06
N GLU A 153 1.54 2.59 17.29
CA GLU A 153 2.83 2.08 16.81
C GLU A 153 3.60 3.12 15.99
N LEU A 154 2.90 3.91 15.16
CA LEU A 154 3.51 4.92 14.29
C LEU A 154 3.76 6.25 15.00
N GLY A 155 2.93 6.59 15.99
CA GLY A 155 3.22 7.68 16.94
C GLY A 155 4.51 7.40 17.72
N ALA A 156 4.72 6.16 18.14
CA ALA A 156 5.98 5.73 18.77
C ALA A 156 7.17 5.73 17.79
N ALA A 157 6.93 5.62 16.48
CA ALA A 157 7.95 5.65 15.44
C ALA A 157 8.31 7.07 14.95
N GLN A 158 7.66 8.13 15.46
CA GLN A 158 8.04 9.51 15.12
C GLN A 158 9.51 9.75 15.53
N ARG A 159 10.36 9.86 14.51
CA ARG A 159 11.79 10.15 14.71
C ARG A 159 11.93 11.58 15.21
N ALA A 160 12.89 11.81 16.11
CA ALA A 160 13.32 13.16 16.43
C ALA A 160 13.73 13.90 15.14
N LEU A 161 13.44 15.20 15.08
CA LEU A 161 13.94 16.04 13.99
C LEU A 161 15.48 16.11 14.08
N PRO A 162 16.19 16.25 12.96
CA PRO A 162 17.64 16.31 12.95
C PRO A 162 18.18 17.57 13.61
N ASP A 163 19.36 17.48 14.22
CA ASP A 163 20.08 18.63 14.79
C ASP A 163 20.86 19.40 13.70
N ARG A 164 20.13 19.92 12.70
CA ARG A 164 20.65 20.69 11.58
C ARG A 164 19.63 21.74 11.14
N ARG A 165 20.11 22.91 10.71
CA ARG A 165 19.27 23.96 10.15
C ARG A 165 19.25 23.95 8.62
N TYR A 166 18.08 24.17 8.05
CA TYR A 166 17.83 24.15 6.60
C TYR A 166 17.35 25.51 6.11
N GLY A 167 17.85 25.93 4.94
CA GLY A 167 17.34 27.10 4.22
C GLY A 167 16.05 26.79 3.47
N VAL A 168 15.76 25.52 3.22
CA VAL A 168 14.52 25.06 2.57
C VAL A 168 13.95 23.85 3.30
N VAL A 169 12.66 23.93 3.64
CA VAL A 169 11.88 22.80 4.14
C VAL A 169 10.79 22.49 3.12
N TYR A 170 10.65 21.22 2.75
CA TYR A 170 9.57 20.72 1.91
C TYR A 170 8.79 19.68 2.69
N ALA A 171 7.47 19.85 2.84
CA ALA A 171 6.69 19.04 3.75
C ALA A 171 5.37 18.59 3.13
N ASP A 172 5.02 17.32 3.35
CA ASP A 172 3.71 16.74 3.04
C ASP A 172 3.10 16.15 4.32
N PRO A 173 2.52 16.99 5.20
CA PRO A 173 1.99 16.51 6.47
C PRO A 173 0.91 15.45 6.26
N GLU A 174 0.86 14.49 7.18
CA GLU A 174 -0.11 13.41 7.14
C GLU A 174 -1.48 13.85 7.66
N TRP A 175 -2.13 14.73 6.89
CA TRP A 175 -3.42 15.33 7.20
C TRP A 175 -4.50 14.30 7.52
N ARG A 176 -5.13 14.41 8.70
CA ARG A 176 -6.37 13.68 9.01
C ARG A 176 -7.57 14.41 8.39
N PHE A 177 -8.26 13.75 7.45
CA PHE A 177 -9.51 14.26 6.90
C PHE A 177 -10.71 13.60 7.59
N GLU A 178 -11.62 14.41 8.12
CA GLU A 178 -12.86 13.94 8.74
C GLU A 178 -13.97 13.80 7.68
N PRO A 179 -14.43 12.58 7.36
CA PRO A 179 -15.54 12.41 6.43
C PRO A 179 -16.87 12.84 7.07
N TRP A 180 -17.83 13.27 6.25
CA TRP A 180 -19.18 13.68 6.68
C TRP A 180 -19.91 12.64 7.55
N SER A 181 -19.70 11.35 7.24
CA SER A 181 -20.08 10.25 8.12
C SER A 181 -18.89 9.34 8.31
N ARG A 182 -18.50 9.11 9.56
CA ARG A 182 -17.48 8.10 9.88
C ARG A 182 -18.01 6.67 9.68
N GLU A 183 -19.32 6.46 9.76
CA GLU A 183 -19.93 5.13 9.61
C GLU A 183 -19.94 4.67 8.15
N SER A 184 -20.23 5.56 7.19
CA SER A 184 -20.33 5.24 5.77
C SER A 184 -19.24 5.85 4.88
N GLY A 185 -18.47 6.81 5.39
CA GLY A 185 -17.47 7.57 4.62
C GLY A 185 -16.02 7.15 4.86
N MET A 186 -15.75 6.27 5.82
CA MET A 186 -14.37 5.88 6.13
C MET A 186 -13.72 4.99 5.08
N ASP A 187 -14.45 4.31 4.20
CA ASP A 187 -13.85 3.48 3.14
C ASP A 187 -12.97 4.30 2.17
N ARG A 188 -13.16 5.62 2.11
CA ARG A 188 -12.37 6.55 1.27
C ARG A 188 -11.42 7.46 2.06
N ALA A 189 -11.28 7.23 3.37
CA ALA A 189 -10.42 8.05 4.21
C ALA A 189 -8.93 7.75 3.95
N PRO A 190 -8.05 8.77 3.92
CA PRO A 190 -6.60 8.58 3.80
C PRO A 190 -6.02 7.64 4.86
N ASP A 191 -6.65 7.61 6.04
CA ASP A 191 -6.35 6.70 7.17
C ASP A 191 -6.28 5.21 6.82
N ASN A 192 -6.95 4.79 5.73
CA ASN A 192 -6.91 3.40 5.28
C ASN A 192 -5.58 3.04 4.59
N HIS A 193 -4.80 4.03 4.16
CA HIS A 193 -3.59 3.84 3.37
C HIS A 193 -2.31 4.16 4.15
N TYR A 194 -2.32 5.20 4.99
CA TYR A 194 -1.21 5.60 5.84
C TYR A 194 -1.76 6.26 7.13
N PRO A 195 -1.02 6.23 8.25
CA PRO A 195 -1.45 6.91 9.48
C PRO A 195 -1.58 8.41 9.22
N THR A 196 -2.61 9.02 9.80
CA THR A 196 -2.78 10.47 9.78
C THR A 196 -2.76 11.02 11.20
N SER A 197 -2.25 12.24 11.34
CA SER A 197 -2.19 12.97 12.60
C SER A 197 -3.33 13.97 12.66
N ASP A 198 -3.90 14.16 13.84
CA ASP A 198 -4.78 15.29 14.09
C ASP A 198 -4.02 16.61 13.92
N LEU A 199 -4.76 17.70 13.71
CA LEU A 199 -4.16 18.99 13.45
C LEU A 199 -3.25 19.45 14.60
N SER A 200 -3.64 19.23 15.86
CA SER A 200 -2.84 19.71 17.01
C SER A 200 -1.47 19.04 17.07
N THR A 201 -1.39 17.76 16.75
CA THR A 201 -0.13 17.01 16.60
C THR A 201 0.76 17.59 15.49
N ILE A 202 0.18 17.97 14.34
CA ILE A 202 0.93 18.57 13.23
C ILE A 202 1.45 19.96 13.63
N LEU A 203 0.60 20.80 14.24
CA LEU A 203 0.96 22.15 14.67
C LEU A 203 2.05 22.15 15.75
N ALA A 204 2.07 21.14 16.62
CA ALA A 204 3.04 21.01 17.71
C ALA A 204 4.45 20.58 17.26
N ARG A 205 4.65 20.24 15.98
CA ARG A 205 5.99 19.88 15.48
C ARG A 205 6.92 21.07 15.54
N ASP A 206 8.07 20.86 16.17
CA ASP A 206 9.11 21.88 16.27
C ASP A 206 9.94 22.01 14.98
N VAL A 207 9.27 22.26 13.86
CA VAL A 207 9.93 22.57 12.58
C VAL A 207 10.74 23.88 12.69
N ALA A 208 10.37 24.74 13.64
CA ALA A 208 11.10 25.97 13.91
C ALA A 208 12.54 25.74 14.36
N SER A 209 12.82 24.67 15.12
CA SER A 209 14.17 24.29 15.55
C SER A 209 15.12 23.97 14.40
N ILE A 210 14.60 23.37 13.32
CA ILE A 210 15.39 22.96 12.14
C ILE A 210 15.37 23.99 11.00
N ALA A 211 14.63 25.08 11.14
CA ALA A 211 14.64 26.16 10.15
C ALA A 211 15.81 27.12 10.42
N ALA A 212 16.52 27.51 9.36
CA ALA A 212 17.47 28.62 9.39
C ALA A 212 16.74 29.96 9.67
N PRO A 213 17.46 31.03 10.07
CA PRO A 213 16.87 32.37 10.22
C PRO A 213 16.14 32.84 8.96
N ASP A 214 16.77 32.63 7.79
CA ASP A 214 16.16 32.84 6.47
C ASP A 214 15.83 31.47 5.87
N CYS A 215 14.53 31.15 5.80
CA CYS A 215 14.07 29.83 5.41
C CYS A 215 12.77 29.87 4.60
N ALA A 216 12.72 29.10 3.52
CA ALA A 216 11.49 28.85 2.75
C ALA A 216 10.87 27.51 3.14
N LEU A 217 9.56 27.50 3.37
CA LEU A 217 8.76 26.31 3.61
C LEU A 217 7.79 26.10 2.44
N PHE A 218 7.93 24.97 1.77
CA PHE A 218 7.01 24.48 0.76
C PHE A 218 6.13 23.39 1.40
N LEU A 219 4.85 23.69 1.62
CA LEU A 219 3.93 22.85 2.38
C LEU A 219 2.77 22.37 1.50
N TRP A 220 2.64 21.05 1.32
CA TRP A 220 1.49 20.48 0.63
C TRP A 220 0.22 20.58 1.47
N ALA A 221 -0.86 20.99 0.81
CA ALA A 221 -2.21 20.92 1.33
C ALA A 221 -3.16 20.47 0.21
N THR A 222 -4.16 19.67 0.56
CA THR A 222 -5.30 19.46 -0.34
C THR A 222 -6.25 20.66 -0.25
N ALA A 223 -7.08 20.88 -1.28
CA ALA A 223 -8.02 22.01 -1.29
C ALA A 223 -8.89 22.12 -0.01
N PRO A 224 -9.43 21.02 0.57
CA PRO A 224 -10.16 21.09 1.84
C PRO A 224 -9.28 21.44 3.06
N MET A 225 -7.98 21.17 2.99
CA MET A 225 -7.02 21.39 4.08
C MET A 225 -6.30 22.75 3.99
N LEU A 226 -6.76 23.66 3.13
CA LEU A 226 -6.11 24.97 2.94
C LEU A 226 -6.02 25.76 4.26
N ARG A 227 -7.10 25.78 5.05
CA ARG A 227 -7.13 26.53 6.32
C ARG A 227 -6.11 25.96 7.31
N GLU A 228 -6.02 24.65 7.39
CA GLU A 228 -5.12 23.89 8.25
C GLU A 228 -3.66 24.03 7.78
N GLY A 229 -3.42 24.04 6.47
CA GLY A 229 -2.11 24.33 5.88
C GLY A 229 -1.62 25.73 6.25
N LEU A 230 -2.47 26.75 6.13
CA LEU A 230 -2.13 28.12 6.55
C LEU A 230 -1.86 28.22 8.05
N ALA A 231 -2.68 27.56 8.89
CA ALA A 231 -2.44 27.49 10.33
C ALA A 231 -1.10 26.82 10.66
N THR A 232 -0.72 25.80 9.89
CA THR A 232 0.55 25.08 10.04
C THR A 232 1.75 25.95 9.69
N LEU A 233 1.69 26.74 8.62
CA LEU A 233 2.73 27.72 8.31
C LEU A 233 2.96 28.67 9.50
N VAL A 234 1.87 29.22 10.07
CA VAL A 234 1.93 30.14 11.20
C VAL A 234 2.52 29.46 12.45
N ALA A 235 2.01 28.28 12.81
CA ALA A 235 2.47 27.54 13.98
C ALA A 235 3.96 27.18 13.90
N TRP A 236 4.44 26.85 12.69
CA TRP A 236 5.85 26.56 12.44
C TRP A 236 6.70 27.83 12.24
N GLY A 237 6.12 29.03 12.38
CA GLY A 237 6.85 30.30 12.32
C GLY A 237 7.23 30.75 10.92
N PHE A 238 6.34 30.55 9.94
CA PHE A 238 6.48 31.02 8.56
C PHE A 238 5.29 31.91 8.18
N GLU A 239 5.58 33.00 7.48
CA GLU A 239 4.57 33.88 6.89
C GLU A 239 4.20 33.37 5.49
N TYR A 240 2.91 33.15 5.23
CA TYR A 240 2.43 32.78 3.90
C TYR A 240 2.69 33.88 2.87
N LYS A 241 3.20 33.53 1.69
CA LYS A 241 3.46 34.46 0.58
C LYS A 241 2.61 34.17 -0.65
N SER A 242 2.62 32.92 -1.12
CA SER A 242 1.89 32.49 -2.32
C SER A 242 1.75 30.98 -2.34
N HIS A 243 1.20 30.41 -3.42
CA HIS A 243 1.19 28.97 -3.63
C HIS A 243 1.29 28.62 -5.11
N CYS A 244 1.75 27.40 -5.37
CA CYS A 244 1.66 26.73 -6.66
C CYS A 244 0.56 25.67 -6.62
N VAL A 245 -0.02 25.34 -7.76
CA VAL A 245 -1.07 24.34 -7.91
C VAL A 245 -0.56 23.16 -8.73
N TRP A 246 -0.68 21.96 -8.18
CA TRP A 246 -0.56 20.74 -8.96
C TRP A 246 -1.91 20.42 -9.61
N VAL A 247 -1.97 20.52 -10.94
CA VAL A 247 -3.12 20.11 -11.74
C VAL A 247 -2.97 18.62 -12.08
N LYS A 248 -3.95 17.83 -11.65
CA LYS A 248 -3.97 16.38 -11.82
C LYS A 248 -4.54 15.99 -13.18
N ASP A 249 -3.99 14.93 -13.76
CA ASP A 249 -4.47 14.30 -14.99
C ASP A 249 -5.84 13.60 -14.82
N ARG A 250 -6.21 13.24 -13.60
CA ARG A 250 -7.49 12.62 -13.25
C ARG A 250 -8.23 13.31 -12.11
N ILE A 251 -9.55 13.18 -12.13
CA ILE A 251 -10.47 13.78 -11.16
C ILE A 251 -10.65 12.88 -9.92
N GLY A 252 -10.47 13.47 -8.73
CA GLY A 252 -10.55 12.81 -7.43
C GLY A 252 -11.93 12.87 -6.78
N THR A 253 -11.94 12.77 -5.45
CA THR A 253 -13.12 12.88 -4.59
C THR A 253 -13.50 14.34 -4.33
N GLY A 254 -14.69 14.58 -3.80
CA GLY A 254 -15.12 15.91 -3.34
C GLY A 254 -16.64 16.02 -3.27
N TYR A 255 -17.14 16.82 -2.33
CA TYR A 255 -18.58 17.01 -2.09
C TYR A 255 -19.18 18.08 -3.00
N TRP A 256 -18.58 19.27 -3.02
CA TRP A 256 -19.03 20.41 -3.83
C TRP A 256 -18.33 20.45 -5.18
N TRP A 257 -17.00 20.34 -5.14
CA TRP A 257 -16.14 20.26 -6.31
C TRP A 257 -15.27 19.03 -6.18
N ARG A 258 -15.16 18.24 -7.24
CA ARG A 258 -14.27 17.08 -7.25
C ARG A 258 -12.83 17.54 -7.44
N ALA A 259 -11.93 17.10 -6.56
CA ALA A 259 -10.55 17.53 -6.53
C ALA A 259 -9.78 17.12 -7.79
N LYS A 260 -9.42 18.10 -8.62
CA LYS A 260 -8.52 17.92 -9.77
C LYS A 260 -7.17 18.63 -9.56
N HIS A 261 -6.92 19.09 -8.34
CA HIS A 261 -5.68 19.75 -7.98
C HIS A 261 -5.31 19.59 -6.51
N GLU A 262 -4.05 19.86 -6.20
CA GLU A 262 -3.51 20.06 -4.84
C GLU A 262 -2.69 21.35 -4.77
N LEU A 263 -2.49 21.86 -3.56
CA LEU A 263 -1.82 23.14 -3.31
C LEU A 263 -0.44 22.88 -2.71
N LEU A 264 0.56 23.57 -3.24
CA LEU A 264 1.87 23.70 -2.62
C LEU A 264 2.02 25.13 -2.10
N LEU A 265 1.77 25.31 -0.81
CA LEU A 265 1.85 26.61 -0.14
C LEU A 265 3.32 27.00 0.05
N LEU A 266 3.64 28.28 -0.17
CA LEU A 266 4.93 28.87 0.13
C LEU A 266 4.81 29.78 1.35
N GLY A 267 5.49 29.39 2.43
CA GLY A 267 5.77 30.23 3.58
C GLY A 267 7.23 30.63 3.63
N VAL A 268 7.53 31.81 4.19
CA VAL A 268 8.92 32.25 4.40
C VAL A 268 9.12 32.75 5.82
N ARG A 269 10.34 32.59 6.32
CA ARG A 269 10.84 33.15 7.57
C ARG A 269 12.09 33.95 7.24
N GLY A 270 12.24 35.13 7.87
CA GLY A 270 13.39 36.01 7.63
C GLY A 270 13.34 36.66 6.25
N ASP A 271 14.51 36.90 5.68
CA ASP A 271 14.71 37.55 4.38
C ASP A 271 15.23 36.56 3.34
N VAL A 272 14.30 35.75 2.80
CA VAL A 272 14.63 34.79 1.74
C VAL A 272 14.50 35.46 0.38
N PRO A 273 15.54 35.41 -0.48
CA PRO A 273 15.47 35.99 -1.80
C PRO A 273 14.46 35.23 -2.66
N ALA A 274 13.47 35.95 -3.18
CA ALA A 274 12.61 35.43 -4.24
C ALA A 274 13.40 35.29 -5.56
N PRO A 275 12.99 34.39 -6.47
CA PRO A 275 13.60 34.30 -7.79
C PRO A 275 13.56 35.65 -8.52
N ALA A 276 14.65 35.96 -9.24
CA ALA A 276 14.75 37.20 -10.00
C ALA A 276 13.62 37.32 -11.04
N MET A 277 13.23 38.56 -11.35
CA MET A 277 12.18 38.83 -12.33
C MET A 277 12.49 38.19 -13.69
N GLY A 278 11.54 37.42 -14.22
CA GLY A 278 11.68 36.66 -15.46
C GLY A 278 12.18 35.23 -15.26
N LEU A 279 12.65 34.85 -14.06
CA LEU A 279 13.00 33.47 -13.71
C LEU A 279 11.90 32.75 -12.92
N GLN A 280 10.79 33.43 -12.63
CA GLN A 280 9.66 32.80 -11.94
C GLN A 280 8.97 31.77 -12.84
N LEU A 281 8.77 30.59 -12.28
CA LEU A 281 8.04 29.48 -12.87
C LEU A 281 6.51 29.70 -12.76
N PRO A 282 5.71 29.06 -13.63
CA PRO A 282 4.26 29.11 -13.55
C PRO A 282 3.69 28.64 -12.21
N SER A 283 2.61 29.27 -11.77
CA SER A 283 1.91 28.91 -10.52
C SER A 283 0.97 27.71 -10.66
N ALA A 284 0.89 27.09 -11.83
CA ALA A 284 0.13 25.87 -12.08
C ALA A 284 0.95 24.91 -12.93
N ILE A 285 1.08 23.67 -12.47
CA ILE A 285 1.88 22.63 -13.12
C ILE A 285 1.01 21.38 -13.30
N GLU A 286 0.93 20.92 -14.54
CA GLU A 286 0.29 19.65 -14.86
C GLU A 286 1.29 18.51 -14.65
N ALA A 287 0.90 17.52 -13.87
CA ALA A 287 1.71 16.31 -13.66
C ALA A 287 0.81 15.10 -13.39
N PRO A 288 1.19 13.90 -13.87
CA PRO A 288 0.37 12.71 -13.69
C PRO A 288 0.31 12.26 -12.23
N VAL A 289 -0.83 11.74 -11.81
CA VAL A 289 -0.98 11.16 -10.46
C VAL A 289 -0.37 9.76 -10.43
N ALA A 290 0.72 9.59 -9.67
CA ALA A 290 1.38 8.30 -9.45
C ALA A 290 0.65 7.44 -8.38
N GLU A 291 1.40 6.60 -7.65
CA GLU A 291 0.87 5.79 -6.54
C GLU A 291 0.21 6.65 -5.46
N HIS A 292 -0.64 6.04 -4.62
CA HIS A 292 -1.51 6.77 -3.68
C HIS A 292 -0.71 7.80 -2.85
N SER A 293 -1.16 9.06 -2.90
CA SER A 293 -0.58 10.22 -2.21
C SER A 293 0.84 10.63 -2.63
N ALA A 294 1.40 10.07 -3.71
CA ALA A 294 2.75 10.43 -4.17
C ALA A 294 2.73 11.79 -4.85
N LYS A 295 3.50 12.72 -4.29
CA LYS A 295 3.70 14.04 -4.86
C LYS A 295 4.66 13.95 -6.05
N PRO A 296 4.38 14.60 -7.18
CA PRO A 296 5.25 14.53 -8.35
C PRO A 296 6.64 15.10 -8.08
N ASP A 297 7.68 14.46 -8.62
CA ASP A 297 9.07 14.87 -8.41
C ASP A 297 9.39 16.25 -8.98
N VAL A 298 8.65 16.69 -10.01
CA VAL A 298 8.82 18.02 -10.63
C VAL A 298 8.77 19.14 -9.59
N PHE A 299 7.96 19.04 -8.53
CA PHE A 299 7.90 20.10 -7.52
C PHE A 299 9.20 20.23 -6.72
N ALA A 300 9.85 19.10 -6.40
CA ALA A 300 11.15 19.12 -5.75
C ALA A 300 12.24 19.66 -6.70
N GLU A 301 12.16 19.34 -7.99
CA GLU A 301 13.08 19.86 -9.01
C GLU A 301 12.97 21.38 -9.17
N LEU A 302 11.76 21.93 -9.12
CA LEU A 302 11.55 23.40 -9.18
C LEU A 302 12.10 24.10 -7.93
N ILE A 303 11.96 23.48 -6.76
CA ILE A 303 12.58 23.99 -5.53
C ILE A 303 14.11 23.95 -5.64
N GLU A 304 14.68 22.92 -6.27
CA GLU A 304 16.12 22.84 -6.54
C GLU A 304 16.60 23.93 -7.50
N ILE A 305 15.81 24.26 -8.53
CA ILE A 305 16.10 25.37 -9.45
C ILE A 305 16.13 26.71 -8.71
N TYR A 306 15.20 26.95 -7.79
CA TYR A 306 15.16 28.20 -7.00
C TYR A 306 16.26 28.29 -5.95
N PHE A 307 16.65 27.17 -5.33
CA PHE A 307 17.56 27.15 -4.19
C PHE A 307 18.71 26.14 -4.35
N PRO A 308 19.52 26.19 -5.41
CA PRO A 308 20.47 25.11 -5.73
C PRO A 308 21.56 24.89 -4.67
N SER A 309 21.89 25.91 -3.87
CA SER A 309 22.98 25.87 -2.88
C SER A 309 22.52 25.73 -1.43
N LEU A 310 21.23 25.94 -1.13
CA LEU A 310 20.76 25.89 0.25
C LEU A 310 20.61 24.45 0.73
N PRO A 311 20.95 24.15 2.00
CA PRO A 311 20.60 22.88 2.62
C PRO A 311 19.08 22.71 2.66
N LYS A 312 18.61 21.52 2.29
CA LYS A 312 17.18 21.20 2.16
C LYS A 312 16.82 19.93 2.91
N ILE A 313 15.60 19.88 3.44
CA ILE A 313 15.03 18.67 4.02
C ILE A 313 13.61 18.43 3.49
N GLU A 314 13.30 17.17 3.17
CA GLU A 314 11.93 16.72 2.91
C GLU A 314 11.36 16.02 4.15
N LEU A 315 10.33 16.62 4.74
CA LEU A 315 9.56 16.05 5.84
C LEU A 315 8.42 15.19 5.29
N ASN A 316 8.14 14.07 5.97
CA ASN A 316 7.21 13.04 5.54
C ASN A 316 7.61 12.39 4.20
N ARG A 317 8.91 12.33 3.90
CA ARG A 317 9.45 11.65 2.71
C ARG A 317 9.07 10.17 2.73
N ARG A 318 8.61 9.66 1.58
CA ARG A 318 8.44 8.23 1.34
C ARG A 318 9.56 7.72 0.45
N GLY A 319 10.33 6.75 0.93
CA GLY A 319 11.51 6.23 0.24
C GLY A 319 12.80 6.98 0.60
N PRO A 320 13.89 6.74 -0.15
CA PRO A 320 15.18 7.33 0.17
C PRO A 320 15.18 8.86 -0.03
N ALA A 321 16.15 9.51 0.61
CA ALA A 321 16.42 10.93 0.43
C ALA A 321 16.72 11.27 -1.04
N ARG A 322 16.30 12.47 -1.46
CA ARG A 322 16.66 12.98 -2.79
C ARG A 322 18.15 13.36 -2.80
N LYS A 323 18.77 13.31 -3.97
CA LYS A 323 20.18 13.72 -4.10
C LYS A 323 20.34 15.17 -3.63
N GLY A 324 21.16 15.39 -2.60
CA GLY A 324 21.43 16.72 -2.04
C GLY A 324 20.42 17.20 -1.00
N TRP A 325 19.44 16.37 -0.63
CA TRP A 325 18.43 16.67 0.39
C TRP A 325 18.58 15.71 1.55
N ASP A 326 18.29 16.19 2.76
CA ASP A 326 18.04 15.33 3.90
C ASP A 326 16.56 14.87 3.88
N ALA A 327 16.25 13.75 4.50
CA ALA A 327 14.89 13.22 4.55
C ALA A 327 14.49 12.86 5.98
N TRP A 328 13.25 13.16 6.33
CA TRP A 328 12.65 12.79 7.60
C TRP A 328 11.26 12.18 7.36
N GLY A 329 10.93 11.11 8.08
CA GLY A 329 9.64 10.45 8.00
C GLY A 329 9.72 8.98 8.38
N ASN A 330 8.57 8.37 8.63
CA ASN A 330 8.48 6.95 9.02
C ASN A 330 8.95 6.02 7.89
N GLU A 331 8.78 6.45 6.64
CA GLU A 331 9.16 5.72 5.43
C GLU A 331 10.43 6.27 4.77
N ALA A 332 11.11 7.22 5.42
CA ALA A 332 12.42 7.67 4.99
C ALA A 332 13.41 6.52 5.28
N GLY A 333 13.98 5.95 4.22
CA GLY A 333 15.00 4.91 4.33
C GLY A 333 16.12 5.40 5.26
N SER A 334 16.54 4.53 6.19
CA SER A 334 17.78 4.72 6.96
C SER A 334 18.99 4.73 6.04
#